data_AF-A0A2S2CMT8-F1
#
_entry.id   AF-A0A2S2CMT8-F1
#
_cell.length_a   1.000
_cell.length_b   1.000
_cell.length_c   1.000
_cell.angle_alpha   90.00
_cell.angle_beta   90.00
_cell.angle_gamma   90.00
#
_symmetry.space_group_name_H-M   'P 1'
#
loop_
_entity.id
_entity.type
_entity.pdbx_description
1 polymer ?
#
loop_
_entity_poly.entity_id
_entity_poly.type
_entity_poly.pdbx_seq_one_letter_code
_entity_poly.pdbx_strand_id
1 'polypeptide(L)' 'MVSRTVSLGSRMATVRLEHVVWEGLDEIAQREGRPVKDLCQELDGSRSDATPLTSAIRSYVLDYFRRSEAAD' A
#
# COMPACT_ATOMS: atom_id res chain seq x y z
N MET A 1 -10.66 -5.27 10.01
CA MET A 1 -10.42 -4.92 8.59
C MET A 1 -11.36 -3.82 8.17
N VAL A 2 -10.88 -2.84 7.38
CA VAL A 2 -11.60 -1.68 6.85
C VAL A 2 -11.44 -1.65 5.33
N SER A 3 -12.52 -1.31 4.63
CA SER A 3 -12.52 -1.13 3.18
C SER A 3 -12.30 0.34 2.82
N ARG A 4 -11.39 0.61 1.89
CA ARG A 4 -11.22 1.93 1.27
C ARG A 4 -11.33 1.78 -0.24
N THR A 5 -11.99 2.74 -0.89
CA THR A 5 -12.01 2.81 -2.36
C THR A 5 -10.85 3.67 -2.81
N VAL A 6 -9.99 3.13 -3.65
CA VAL A 6 -8.80 3.79 -4.19
C VAL A 6 -8.88 3.89 -5.71
N SER A 7 -8.39 4.99 -6.26
CA SER A 7 -8.24 5.16 -7.71
C SER A 7 -6.92 4.52 -8.16
N LEU A 8 -6.99 3.55 -9.07
CA LEU A 8 -5.86 2.85 -9.66
C LEU A 8 -5.73 3.24 -11.14
N GLY A 9 -5.52 4.53 -11.39
CA GLY A 9 -5.54 5.10 -12.73
C GLY A 9 -6.95 5.10 -13.32
N SER A 10 -7.20 4.25 -14.30
CA SER A 10 -8.46 4.19 -15.05
C SER A 10 -9.59 3.45 -14.34
N ARG A 11 -9.31 2.75 -13.24
CA ARG A 11 -10.31 1.98 -12.47
C ARG A 11 -10.34 2.38 -11.00
N MET A 12 -11.49 2.21 -10.37
CA MET A 12 -11.61 2.26 -8.91
C MET A 12 -11.54 0.84 -8.34
N ALA A 13 -10.86 0.67 -7.21
CA ALA A 13 -10.80 -0.60 -6.50
C ALA A 13 -11.22 -0.42 -5.05
N THR A 14 -12.13 -1.27 -4.58
CA THR A 14 -12.43 -1.38 -3.15
C THR A 14 -11.48 -2.39 -2.53
N VAL A 15 -10.56 -1.90 -1.70
CA VAL A 15 -9.51 -2.70 -1.07
C VAL A 15 -9.85 -2.84 0.41
N ARG A 16 -9.85 -4.08 0.92
CA ARG A 16 -10.12 -4.38 2.33
C ARG A 16 -8.86 -4.89 3.02
N LEU A 17 -8.40 -4.16 4.03
CA LEU A 17 -7.17 -4.44 4.78
C LEU A 17 -7.39 -4.26 6.29
N GLU A 18 -6.47 -4.74 7.11
CA GLU A 18 -6.41 -4.45 8.54
C GLU A 18 -6.23 -2.95 8.79
N HIS A 19 -6.74 -2.44 9.91
CA HIS A 19 -6.64 -1.02 10.25
C HIS A 19 -5.17 -0.57 10.29
N VAL A 20 -4.34 -1.35 10.98
CA VAL A 20 -2.90 -1.11 11.13
C VAL A 20 -2.13 -1.10 9.82
N VAL A 21 -2.57 -1.86 8.81
CA VAL A 21 -1.93 -1.85 7.49
C VAL A 21 -2.27 -0.56 6.74
N TRP A 22 -3.51 -0.07 6.87
CA TRP A 22 -3.88 1.23 6.33
C TRP A 22 -3.13 2.37 7.02
N GLU A 23 -3.05 2.35 8.35
CA GLU A 23 -2.29 3.36 9.11
C GLU A 23 -0.81 3.38 8.69
N GLY A 24 -0.18 2.20 8.58
CA GLY A 24 1.19 2.11 8.08
C GLY A 24 1.35 2.64 6.66
N LEU A 25 0.40 2.37 5.76
CA LEU A 25 0.43 2.91 4.40
C LEU A 25 0.22 4.43 4.37
N ASP A 26 -0.67 4.97 5.21
CA ASP A 26 -0.90 6.40 5.38
C ASP A 26 0.37 7.11 5.90
N GLU A 27 1.07 6.48 6.84
CA GLU A 27 2.34 6.99 7.37
C GLU A 27 3.46 6.99 6.33
N ILE A 28 3.59 5.91 5.55
CA ILE A 28 4.56 5.84 4.46
C ILE A 28 4.26 6.92 3.41
N ALA A 29 2.99 7.08 3.03
CA ALA A 29 2.55 8.12 2.12
C ALA A 29 2.96 9.52 2.61
N GLN A 30 2.78 9.80 3.90
CA GLN A 30 3.22 11.05 4.51
C GLN A 30 4.75 11.22 4.49
N ARG A 31 5.52 10.19 4.89
CA ARG A 31 7.00 10.22 4.93
C ARG A 31 7.60 10.45 3.54
N GLU A 32 7.03 9.82 2.52
CA GLU A 32 7.49 9.93 1.13
C GLU A 32 6.94 11.17 0.41
N GLY A 33 6.03 11.93 1.02
CA GLY A 33 5.38 13.08 0.39
C GLY A 33 4.51 12.70 -0.82
N ARG A 34 3.97 11.47 -0.83
CA ARG A 34 3.18 10.91 -1.93
C ARG A 34 1.78 10.54 -1.45
N PRO A 35 0.72 10.72 -2.25
CA PRO A 35 -0.61 10.28 -1.84
C PRO A 35 -0.73 8.75 -1.89
N VAL A 36 -1.52 8.17 -0.97
CA VAL A 36 -1.76 6.72 -0.88
C VAL A 36 -2.19 6.09 -2.21
N LYS A 37 -2.99 6.81 -3.01
CA LYS A 37 -3.43 6.33 -4.33
C LYS A 37 -2.25 6.04 -5.27
N ASP A 38 -1.18 6.82 -5.21
CA ASP A 38 -0.03 6.68 -6.10
C ASP A 38 0.80 5.46 -5.69
N LEU A 39 0.94 5.22 -4.37
CA LEU A 39 1.54 3.99 -3.86
C LEU A 39 0.72 2.76 -4.28
N CYS A 40 -0.60 2.81 -4.13
CA CYS A 40 -1.47 1.71 -4.56
C CYS A 40 -1.41 1.48 -6.08
N GLN A 41 -1.31 2.53 -6.89
CA GLN A 41 -1.16 2.44 -8.35
C GLN A 41 0.16 1.77 -8.74
N GLU A 42 1.26 2.18 -8.11
CA GLU A 42 2.57 1.59 -8.34
C GLU A 42 2.60 0.10 -7.96
N LEU A 43 2.02 -0.26 -6.81
CA LEU A 43 1.90 -1.65 -6.38
C LEU A 43 0.98 -2.46 -7.29
N ASP A 44 -0.13 -1.89 -7.79
CA ASP A 44 -1.01 -2.59 -8.73
C ASP A 44 -0.36 -2.82 -10.10
N GLY A 45 0.51 -1.91 -10.54
CA GLY A 45 1.23 -2.03 -11.82
C GLY A 45 2.49 -2.90 -11.76
N SER A 46 3.11 -3.06 -10.59
CA SER A 46 4.36 -3.81 -10.40
C SER A 46 4.16 -5.23 -9.86
N ARG A 47 3.03 -5.52 -9.21
CA ARG A 47 2.73 -6.87 -8.70
C ARG A 47 2.54 -7.87 -9.84
N SER A 48 2.78 -9.15 -9.57
CA SER A 48 2.36 -10.21 -10.48
C SER A 48 0.83 -10.35 -10.50
N ASP A 49 0.28 -10.87 -11.60
CA ASP A 49 -1.17 -11.13 -11.71
C ASP A 49 -1.68 -12.15 -10.68
N ALA A 50 -0.82 -13.07 -10.24
CA ALA A 50 -1.14 -14.04 -9.19
C ALA A 50 -1.14 -13.43 -7.78
N THR A 51 -0.59 -12.22 -7.60
CA THR A 51 -0.52 -11.55 -6.31
C THR A 51 -1.69 -10.58 -6.16
N PRO A 52 -2.60 -10.78 -5.18
CA PRO A 52 -3.63 -9.80 -4.89
C PRO A 52 -3.03 -8.48 -4.42
N LEU A 53 -3.63 -7.35 -4.83
CA LEU A 53 -3.20 -6.01 -4.40
C LEU A 53 -3.15 -5.88 -2.86
N THR A 54 -4.07 -6.53 -2.15
CA THR A 54 -4.06 -6.54 -0.68
C THR A 54 -2.82 -7.21 -0.09
N SER A 55 -2.30 -8.26 -0.73
CA SER A 55 -1.06 -8.91 -0.32
C SER A 55 0.15 -8.02 -0.65
N ALA A 56 0.16 -7.40 -1.83
CA ALA A 56 1.23 -6.48 -2.23
C ALA A 56 1.34 -5.29 -1.27
N ILE A 57 0.21 -4.68 -0.86
CA ILE A 57 0.19 -3.58 0.12
C ILE A 57 0.74 -4.03 1.47
N ARG A 58 0.33 -5.19 1.97
CA ARG A 58 0.84 -5.71 3.26
C ARG A 58 2.34 -5.92 3.25
N SER A 59 2.87 -6.57 2.21
CA SER A 59 4.31 -6.78 2.05
C SER A 59 5.05 -5.44 1.94
N TYR A 60 4.53 -4.50 1.15
CA TYR A 60 5.13 -3.17 1.01
C TYR A 60 5.26 -2.44 2.35
N VAL A 61 4.18 -2.41 3.14
CA VAL A 61 4.20 -1.78 4.48
C VAL A 61 5.23 -2.45 5.39
N LEU A 62 5.22 -3.79 5.46
CA LEU A 62 6.16 -4.54 6.29
C LEU A 62 7.62 -4.32 5.90
N ASP A 63 7.91 -4.37 4.59
CA ASP A 63 9.26 -4.24 4.07
C ASP A 63 9.78 -2.79 4.14
N TYR A 64 8.89 -1.80 4.10
CA TYR A 64 9.27 -0.41 4.34
C TYR A 64 9.82 -0.22 5.76
N PHE A 65 9.05 -0.63 6.77
CA PHE A 65 9.45 -0.43 8.17
C PHE A 65 10.63 -1.32 8.59
N ARG A 66 10.74 -2.55 8.07
CA ARG A 66 11.93 -3.39 8.28
C ARG A 66 13.22 -2.78 7.71
N ARG A 67 13.13 -2.10 6.57
CA ARG A 67 14.28 -1.43 5.96
C ARG A 67 14.66 -0.15 6.70
N SER A 68 13.70 0.59 7.23
CA SER A 68 14.01 1.76 8.08
C SER A 68 14.68 1.34 9.39
N GLU A 69 14.25 0.25 10.02
CA GLU A 69 14.88 -0.28 11.25
C GLU A 69 16.32 -0.77 11.02
N ALA A 70 16.67 -1.19 9.80
CA ALA A 70 18.03 -1.63 9.46
C ALA A 70 18.98 -0.49 9.08
N ALA A 71 18.45 0.73 8.90
CA ALA A 71 19.21 1.92 8.53
C ALA A 71 19.58 2.80 9.76
N ASP A 72 19.05 2.46 10.94
CA ASP A 72 19.39 3.01 12.25
C ASP A 72 20.34 2.06 13.02
#